data_AF-A0A6P7GEW3-F1
#
_entry.id   AF-A0A6P7GEW3-F1
#
_cell.length_a   1.000
_cell.length_b   1.000
_cell.length_c   1.000
_cell.angle_alpha   90.00
_cell.angle_beta   90.00
_cell.angle_gamma   90.00
#
_symmetry.space_group_name_H-M   'P 1'
#
loop_
_entity.id
_entity.type
_entity.pdbx_description
1 polymer ?
#
loop_
_entity_poly.entity_id
_entity_poly.type
_entity_poly.pdbx_seq_one_letter_code
_entity_poly.pdbx_strand_id
1 'polypeptide(L)'
;MTASLMLFDIEHHTHPSDGVIILADLKGFGVMHVFKLWPESLRKFFTYLGRGLPYPFIGLHFINGNFFLEQLINILVAIIDPDIVRRIHMHEVGWNVEEVFPKCCLPKEVGGELESEDELNRNTLMLYKEREAYWKEEERLRKTISK
;
A
#
# COMPACT_ATOMS: atom_id res chain seq x y z
N MET A 1 -5.00 0.78 9.48
CA MET A 1 -4.00 -0.24 9.11
C MET A 1 -4.63 -1.56 8.72
N THR A 2 -5.72 -2.02 9.35
CA THR A 2 -6.35 -3.32 9.01
C THR A 2 -6.84 -3.40 7.57
N ALA A 3 -7.52 -2.36 7.07
CA ALA A 3 -8.08 -2.36 5.73
C ALA A 3 -7.04 -2.53 4.62
N SER A 4 -5.89 -1.84 4.68
CA SER A 4 -4.85 -1.95 3.64
C SER A 4 -4.25 -3.35 3.53
N LEU A 5 -4.18 -4.09 4.64
CA LEU A 5 -3.67 -5.47 4.64
C LEU A 5 -4.69 -6.42 4.02
N MET A 6 -5.97 -6.22 4.33
CA MET A 6 -7.07 -6.98 3.74
C MET A 6 -7.16 -6.79 2.21
N LEU A 7 -6.67 -5.68 1.65
CA LEU A 7 -6.59 -5.49 0.19
C LEU A 7 -5.68 -6.54 -0.46
N PHE A 8 -4.51 -6.76 0.13
CA PHE A 8 -3.55 -7.76 -0.36
C PHE A 8 -4.13 -9.16 -0.26
N ASP A 9 -4.91 -9.47 0.79
CA ASP A 9 -5.61 -10.74 0.90
C ASP A 9 -6.65 -10.91 -0.22
N ILE A 10 -7.44 -9.87 -0.52
CA ILE A 10 -8.43 -9.89 -1.61
C ILE A 10 -7.72 -10.11 -2.96
N GLU A 11 -6.65 -9.37 -3.23
CA GLU A 11 -5.89 -9.47 -4.47
C GLU A 11 -5.28 -10.88 -4.60
N HIS A 12 -4.61 -11.38 -3.56
CA HIS A 12 -4.05 -12.74 -3.54
C HIS A 12 -5.10 -13.83 -3.83
N HIS A 13 -6.30 -13.71 -3.24
CA HIS A 13 -7.37 -14.69 -3.44
C HIS A 13 -8.02 -14.62 -4.82
N THR A 14 -8.02 -13.46 -5.47
CA THR A 14 -8.68 -13.26 -6.77
C THR A 14 -7.72 -13.46 -7.94
N HIS A 15 -6.49 -12.98 -7.80
CA HIS A 15 -5.44 -12.99 -8.82
C HIS A 15 -4.10 -13.25 -8.13
N PRO A 16 -3.68 -14.52 -7.97
CA PRO A 16 -2.39 -14.82 -7.38
C PRO A 16 -1.28 -14.21 -8.23
N SER A 17 -0.57 -13.21 -7.69
CA SER A 17 0.52 -12.53 -8.37
C SER A 17 1.88 -13.08 -7.92
N ASP A 18 2.87 -13.00 -8.81
CA ASP A 18 4.27 -13.37 -8.52
C ASP A 18 4.99 -12.33 -7.64
N GLY A 19 4.30 -11.25 -7.27
CA GLY A 19 4.77 -10.19 -6.40
C GLY A 19 3.97 -8.90 -6.55
N VAL A 20 4.23 -7.93 -5.67
CA VAL A 20 3.48 -6.67 -5.62
C VAL A 20 4.37 -5.44 -5.78
N ILE A 21 3.91 -4.50 -6.60
CA ILE A 21 4.44 -3.14 -6.68
C ILE A 21 3.31 -2.19 -6.29
N ILE A 22 3.59 -1.28 -5.37
CA ILE A 22 2.61 -0.32 -4.84
C ILE A 22 2.92 1.06 -5.39
N LEU A 23 1.92 1.73 -5.98
CA LEU A 23 1.97 3.15 -6.31
C LEU A 23 1.18 3.92 -5.24
N ALA A 24 1.83 4.92 -4.62
CA ALA A 24 1.24 5.77 -3.61
C ALA A 24 1.25 7.23 -4.09
N ASP A 25 0.08 7.74 -4.46
CA ASP A 25 -0.11 9.17 -4.73
C ASP A 25 -0.25 9.94 -3.41
N LEU A 26 0.66 10.88 -3.19
CA LEU A 26 0.71 11.72 -1.99
C LEU A 26 0.14 13.13 -2.22
N LYS A 27 -0.62 13.34 -3.29
CA LYS A 27 -1.36 14.59 -3.50
C LYS A 27 -2.24 14.91 -2.28
N GLY A 28 -1.99 16.06 -1.65
CA GLY A 28 -2.69 16.48 -0.43
C GLY A 28 -2.13 15.90 0.89
N PHE A 29 -1.06 15.09 0.83
CA PHE A 29 -0.31 14.68 2.01
C PHE A 29 0.34 15.90 2.69
N GLY A 30 0.43 15.91 4.02
CA GLY A 30 0.89 17.09 4.74
C GLY A 30 1.18 16.83 6.21
N VAL A 31 1.55 17.87 6.95
CA VAL A 31 2.03 17.77 8.33
C VAL A 31 1.08 17.05 9.29
N MET A 32 -0.24 17.28 9.15
CA MET A 32 -1.25 16.64 10.00
C MET A 32 -1.34 15.13 9.75
N HIS A 33 -1.01 14.68 8.55
CA HIS A 33 -0.92 13.25 8.25
C HIS A 33 0.31 12.64 8.93
N VAL A 34 1.47 13.30 8.86
CA VAL A 34 2.70 12.85 9.53
C VAL A 34 2.48 12.67 11.03
N PHE A 35 1.87 13.64 11.72
CA PHE A 35 1.60 13.53 13.16
C PHE A 35 0.62 12.42 13.54
N LYS A 36 -0.22 11.95 12.61
CA LYS A 36 -1.11 10.80 12.82
C LYS A 36 -0.41 9.45 12.58
N LEU A 37 0.75 9.45 11.93
CA LEU A 37 1.52 8.25 11.67
C LEU A 37 2.39 7.91 12.89
N TRP A 38 1.93 6.94 13.67
CA TRP A 38 2.70 6.41 14.79
C TRP A 38 3.87 5.55 14.28
N PRO A 39 5.12 5.78 14.73
CA PRO A 39 6.29 5.02 14.27
C PRO A 39 6.13 3.50 14.42
N GLU A 40 5.48 3.04 15.48
CA GLU A 40 5.22 1.62 15.68
C GLU A 40 4.29 1.03 14.61
N SER A 41 3.26 1.78 14.21
CA SER A 41 2.35 1.38 13.13
C SER A 41 3.07 1.28 11.80
N LEU A 42 3.93 2.25 11.50
CA LEU A 42 4.75 2.22 10.30
C LEU A 42 5.71 1.02 10.30
N ARG A 43 6.41 0.78 11.42
CA ARG A 43 7.29 -0.39 11.56
C ARG A 43 6.53 -1.69 11.30
N LYS A 44 5.32 -1.86 11.87
CA LYS A 44 4.46 -3.03 11.62
C LYS A 44 4.09 -3.15 10.14
N PHE A 45 3.71 -2.05 9.51
CA PHE A 45 3.36 -2.02 8.08
C PHE A 45 4.54 -2.47 7.20
N PHE A 46 5.72 -1.89 7.37
CA PHE A 46 6.90 -2.26 6.56
C PHE A 46 7.45 -3.65 6.89
N THR A 47 7.34 -4.09 8.15
CA THR A 47 7.65 -5.48 8.52
C THR A 47 6.72 -6.45 7.81
N TYR A 48 5.42 -6.12 7.71
CA TYR A 48 4.47 -6.92 6.96
C TYR A 48 4.78 -6.93 5.47
N LEU A 49 5.13 -5.80 4.84
CA LEU A 49 5.55 -5.79 3.44
C LEU A 49 6.75 -6.71 3.19
N GLY A 50 7.74 -6.70 4.08
CA GLY A 50 8.95 -7.51 3.87
C GLY A 50 8.83 -8.98 4.22
N ARG A 51 8.00 -9.33 5.21
CA ARG A 51 7.99 -10.69 5.80
C ARG A 51 6.60 -11.26 6.07
N GLY A 52 5.55 -10.48 5.84
CA GLY A 52 4.17 -10.85 6.15
C GLY A 52 3.26 -11.02 4.93
N LEU A 53 3.68 -10.55 3.75
CA LEU A 53 2.95 -10.80 2.51
C LEU A 53 3.08 -12.27 2.09
N PRO A 54 2.02 -12.85 1.49
CA PRO A 54 2.07 -14.21 0.93
C PRO A 54 2.89 -14.29 -0.38
N TYR A 55 3.37 -13.15 -0.88
CA TYR A 55 4.16 -13.01 -2.11
C TYR A 55 5.28 -11.98 -1.94
N PRO A 56 6.27 -11.95 -2.85
CA PRO A 56 7.37 -11.00 -2.80
C PRO A 56 6.91 -9.53 -2.89
N PHE A 57 7.37 -8.71 -1.97
CA PHE A 57 7.30 -7.25 -2.12
C PHE A 57 8.38 -6.77 -3.08
N ILE A 58 7.97 -6.23 -4.23
CA ILE A 58 8.87 -5.79 -5.28
C ILE A 58 9.29 -4.34 -5.06
N GLY A 59 8.33 -3.43 -4.89
CA GLY A 59 8.61 -1.99 -4.78
C GLY A 59 7.44 -1.14 -4.26
N LEU A 60 7.77 0.04 -3.71
CA LEU A 60 6.82 1.09 -3.31
C LEU A 60 7.25 2.42 -3.92
N HIS A 61 6.42 2.95 -4.80
CA HIS A 61 6.69 4.16 -5.58
C HIS A 61 5.80 5.29 -5.07
N PHE A 62 6.40 6.37 -4.59
CA PHE A 62 5.70 7.58 -4.19
C PHE A 62 5.73 8.62 -5.30
N ILE A 63 4.57 9.16 -5.65
CA ILE A 63 4.42 10.29 -6.57
C ILE A 63 3.77 11.47 -5.86
N ASN A 64 3.93 12.68 -6.41
CA ASN A 64 3.40 13.92 -5.83
C ASN A 64 3.84 14.13 -4.36
N GLY A 65 5.02 13.63 -4.01
CA GLY A 65 5.62 13.80 -2.70
C GLY A 65 5.95 15.27 -2.41
N ASN A 66 6.03 15.61 -1.13
CA ASN A 66 6.48 16.93 -0.67
C ASN A 66 7.50 16.79 0.46
N PHE A 67 7.99 17.91 0.98
CA PHE A 67 8.96 17.95 2.08
C PHE A 67 8.59 17.06 3.28
N PHE A 68 7.30 16.89 3.57
CA PHE A 68 6.87 16.03 4.69
C PHE A 68 7.13 14.54 4.44
N LEU A 69 7.14 14.08 3.18
CA LEU A 69 7.49 12.72 2.84
C LEU A 69 8.98 12.45 3.08
N GLU A 70 9.86 13.37 2.69
CA GLU A 70 11.31 13.24 2.93
C GLU A 70 11.60 13.08 4.43
N GLN A 71 10.94 13.89 5.26
CA GLN A 71 11.04 13.80 6.72
C GLN A 71 10.52 12.46 7.25
N LEU A 72 9.41 11.97 6.71
CA LEU A 72 8.86 10.66 7.06
C LEU A 72 9.85 9.54 6.70
N ILE A 73 10.39 9.54 5.48
CA ILE A 73 11.36 8.53 5.03
C ILE A 73 12.62 8.55 5.92
N ASN A 74 13.14 9.72 6.29
CA ASN A 74 14.29 9.81 7.19
C ASN A 74 14.04 9.15 8.56
N ILE A 75 12.83 9.27 9.10
CA ILE A 75 12.42 8.57 10.33
C ILE A 75 12.31 7.05 10.08
N LEU A 76 11.76 6.69 8.92
CA LEU A 76 11.49 5.32 8.53
C LEU A 76 12.76 4.49 8.29
N VAL A 77 13.81 5.08 7.70
CA VAL A 77 15.08 4.38 7.42
C VAL A 77 15.72 3.82 8.70
N ALA A 78 15.52 4.47 9.85
CA ALA A 78 16.07 4.00 11.12
C ALA A 78 15.30 2.81 11.74
N ILE A 79 14.05 2.57 11.32
CA ILE A 79 13.16 1.56 11.93
C ILE A 79 12.78 0.41 10.99
N ILE A 80 12.99 0.58 9.68
CA ILE A 80 12.66 -0.40 8.65
C ILE A 80 13.90 -1.22 8.27
N ASP A 81 13.68 -2.47 7.87
CA ASP A 81 14.70 -3.33 7.28
C ASP A 81 15.35 -2.67 6.03
N PRO A 82 16.70 -2.61 5.95
CA PRO A 82 17.39 -2.00 4.82
C PRO A 82 16.98 -2.53 3.45
N ASP A 83 16.58 -3.80 3.35
CA ASP A 83 16.16 -4.40 2.09
C ASP A 83 14.80 -3.85 1.62
N ILE A 84 13.94 -3.43 2.56
CA ILE A 84 12.68 -2.77 2.24
C ILE A 84 12.91 -1.31 1.89
N VAL A 85 13.80 -0.62 2.62
CA VAL A 85 14.19 0.77 2.30
C VAL A 85 14.71 0.89 0.86
N ARG A 86 15.51 -0.07 0.39
CA ARG A 86 16.04 -0.09 -0.99
C ARG A 86 14.98 -0.22 -2.09
N ARG A 87 13.79 -0.70 -1.73
CA ARG A 87 12.64 -0.89 -2.64
C ARG A 87 11.65 0.27 -2.58
N ILE A 88 11.95 1.31 -1.79
CA ILE A 88 11.17 2.53 -1.72
C ILE A 88 11.75 3.53 -2.72
N HIS A 89 10.91 4.02 -3.61
CA HIS A 89 11.26 4.96 -4.67
C HIS A 89 10.43 6.23 -4.50
N MET A 90 11.11 7.37 -4.39
CA MET A 90 10.48 8.68 -4.38
C MET A 90 10.72 9.33 -5.74
N HIS A 91 9.63 9.70 -6.40
CA HIS A 91 9.69 10.29 -7.73
C HIS A 91 9.43 11.78 -7.68
N GLU A 92 10.14 12.51 -8.53
CA GLU A 92 9.92 13.95 -8.70
C GLU A 92 8.55 14.23 -9.33
N VAL A 93 8.07 15.47 -9.15
CA VAL A 93 6.82 15.91 -9.77
C VAL A 93 6.98 15.86 -11.29
N GLY A 94 6.08 15.14 -11.96
CA GLY A 94 6.10 14.95 -13.41
C GLY A 94 6.89 13.72 -13.89
N TRP A 95 7.36 12.86 -12.98
CA TRP A 95 7.92 11.56 -13.35
C TRP A 95 6.95 10.73 -14.18
N ASN A 96 7.49 9.98 -15.14
CA ASN A 96 6.70 9.12 -16.02
C ASN A 96 6.41 7.77 -15.34
N VAL A 97 5.19 7.63 -14.81
CA VAL A 97 4.73 6.41 -14.12
C VAL A 97 4.81 5.17 -15.00
N GLU A 98 4.74 5.35 -16.33
CA GLU A 98 4.79 4.27 -17.31
C GLU A 98 6.14 3.54 -17.37
N GLU A 99 7.21 4.12 -16.80
CA GLU A 99 8.51 3.45 -16.70
C GLU A 99 8.46 2.18 -15.83
N VAL A 100 7.48 2.08 -14.93
CA VAL A 100 7.33 0.96 -14.00
C VAL A 100 5.96 0.28 -14.15
N PHE A 101 4.91 1.05 -14.46
CA PHE A 101 3.54 0.55 -14.47
C PHE A 101 2.91 0.64 -15.87
N PRO A 102 2.44 -0.47 -16.47
CA PRO A 102 1.70 -0.43 -17.73
C PRO A 102 0.42 0.41 -17.61
N LYS A 103 0.06 1.15 -18.67
CA LYS A 103 -1.15 1.99 -18.72
C LYS A 103 -2.44 1.25 -18.37
N CYS A 104 -2.55 0.01 -18.83
CA CYS A 104 -3.71 -0.84 -18.57
C CYS A 104 -3.92 -1.18 -17.09
N CYS A 105 -2.94 -0.90 -16.23
CA CYS A 105 -3.00 -1.12 -14.78
C CYS A 105 -3.12 0.18 -13.97
N LEU A 106 -3.20 1.34 -14.63
CA LEU A 106 -3.20 2.64 -13.99
C LEU A 106 -4.57 3.33 -14.11
N PRO A 107 -5.04 4.04 -13.05
CA PRO A 107 -6.20 4.93 -13.14
C PRO A 107 -6.00 6.10 -14.11
N LYS A 108 -7.10 6.68 -14.58
CA LYS A 108 -7.08 7.86 -15.49
C LYS A 108 -6.35 9.06 -14.90
N GLU A 109 -6.48 9.26 -13.59
CA GLU A 109 -5.92 10.40 -12.85
C GLU A 109 -4.40 10.45 -12.90
N VAL A 110 -3.75 9.30 -13.07
CA VAL A 110 -2.30 9.16 -13.20
C VAL A 110 -1.86 8.79 -14.62
N GLY A 111 -2.74 8.99 -15.62
CA GLY A 111 -2.43 8.82 -17.05
C GLY A 111 -2.67 7.42 -17.61
N GLY A 112 -3.39 6.56 -16.89
CA GLY A 112 -3.70 5.18 -17.30
C GLY A 112 -5.03 4.98 -18.03
N GLU A 113 -5.39 3.72 -18.21
CA GLU A 113 -6.55 3.26 -18.99
C GLU A 113 -7.69 2.68 -18.13
N LEU A 114 -7.49 2.48 -16.82
CA LEU A 114 -8.52 1.97 -15.91
C LEU A 114 -9.64 3.00 -15.67
N GLU A 115 -10.66 2.60 -14.91
CA GLU A 115 -11.65 3.52 -14.37
C GLU A 115 -11.03 4.63 -13.49
N SER A 116 -11.85 5.62 -13.13
CA SER A 116 -11.41 6.68 -12.21
C SER A 116 -11.08 6.11 -10.83
N GLU A 117 -10.19 6.76 -10.10
CA GLU A 117 -9.87 6.42 -8.71
C GLU A 117 -11.14 6.29 -7.83
N ASP A 118 -12.12 7.17 -8.03
CA ASP A 118 -13.40 7.12 -7.32
C ASP A 118 -14.21 5.85 -7.62
N GLU A 119 -14.23 5.42 -8.88
CA GLU A 119 -14.89 4.17 -9.30
C GLU A 119 -14.16 2.95 -8.76
N LEU A 120 -12.83 2.91 -8.88
CA LEU A 120 -11.99 1.85 -8.35
C LEU A 120 -12.13 1.73 -6.82
N ASN A 121 -12.16 2.85 -6.11
CA ASN A 121 -12.38 2.88 -4.67
C ASN A 121 -13.77 2.34 -4.30
N ARG A 122 -14.82 2.75 -5.02
CA ARG A 122 -16.18 2.21 -4.79
C ARG A 122 -16.23 0.70 -5.02
N ASN A 123 -15.63 0.21 -6.10
CA ASN A 123 -15.56 -1.23 -6.41
C ASN A 123 -14.80 -1.99 -5.33
N THR A 124 -13.67 -1.46 -4.89
CA THR A 124 -12.87 -2.05 -3.81
C THR A 124 -13.67 -2.10 -2.50
N LEU A 125 -14.42 -1.05 -2.15
CA LEU A 125 -15.30 -1.03 -0.99
C LEU A 125 -16.42 -2.08 -1.07
N MET A 126 -16.93 -2.38 -2.26
CA MET A 126 -17.89 -3.47 -2.46
C MET A 126 -17.25 -4.83 -2.21
N LEU A 127 -16.04 -5.07 -2.73
CA LEU A 127 -15.30 -6.32 -2.50
C LEU A 127 -15.04 -6.59 -1.01
N TYR A 128 -14.78 -5.54 -0.22
CA TYR A 128 -14.68 -5.66 1.23
C TYR A 128 -15.98 -6.10 1.89
N LYS A 129 -17.10 -5.47 1.51
CA LYS A 129 -18.43 -5.75 2.07
C LYS A 129 -18.89 -7.18 1.75
N GLU A 130 -18.68 -7.62 0.52
CA GLU A 130 -19.02 -8.98 0.09
C GLU A 130 -18.30 -10.07 0.90
N ARG A 131 -17.11 -9.74 1.44
CA ARG A 131 -16.27 -10.66 2.23
C ARG A 131 -16.42 -10.47 3.74
N GLU A 132 -17.41 -9.73 4.22
CA GLU A 132 -17.61 -9.45 5.66
C GLU A 132 -17.61 -10.73 6.52
N ALA A 133 -18.28 -11.79 6.05
CA ALA A 133 -18.32 -13.07 6.76
C ALA A 133 -16.92 -13.71 6.90
N TYR A 134 -16.11 -13.64 5.84
CA TYR A 134 -14.73 -14.15 5.85
C TYR A 134 -13.88 -13.38 6.87
N TRP A 135 -13.96 -12.04 6.87
CA TRP A 135 -13.19 -11.21 7.81
C TRP A 135 -13.53 -11.50 9.28
N LYS A 136 -14.82 -11.69 9.59
CA LYS A 136 -15.27 -12.05 10.95
C LYS A 136 -14.71 -13.39 11.40
N GLU A 137 -14.70 -14.37 10.50
CA GLU A 137 -14.19 -15.70 10.81
C GLU A 137 -12.66 -15.71 10.94
N GLU A 138 -11.95 -15.00 10.06
CA GLU A 138 -10.51 -14.83 10.15
C GLU A 138 -10.10 -14.18 11.49
N GLU A 139 -10.81 -13.12 11.90
CA GLU A 139 -10.56 -12.45 13.18
C GLU A 139 -10.81 -13.41 14.36
N ARG A 140 -11.86 -14.25 14.28
CA ARG A 140 -12.16 -15.28 15.29
C ARG A 140 -11.01 -16.27 15.41
N LEU A 141 -10.50 -16.79 14.30
CA LEU A 141 -9.41 -17.76 14.26
C LEU A 141 -8.11 -17.17 14.83
N ARG A 142 -7.74 -15.95 14.44
CA ARG A 142 -6.53 -15.27 14.94
C ARG A 142 -6.58 -15.10 16.47
N LYS A 143 -7.75 -14.78 17.04
CA LYS A 143 -7.94 -14.66 18.51
C LYS A 143 -7.84 -16.01 19.22
N THR A 144 -8.21 -17.11 18.58
CA THR A 144 -8.09 -18.46 19.14
C THR A 144 -6.64 -18.94 19.12
N ILE A 145 -5.88 -18.65 18.06
CA ILE A 145 -4.47 -19.07 17.90
C ILE A 145 -3.52 -18.24 18.76
N SER A 146 -3.87 -16.99 19.07
CA SER A 146 -3.05 -16.10 19.92
C SER A 146 -3.26 -16.32 21.44
N LYS A 147 -4.00 -17.35 21.84
CA LYS A 147 -4.15 -17.81 23.23
C LYS A 147 -3.34 -19.07 23.45
#